data_AF-A0A9P1C063-F1
#
_entry.id   AF-A0A9P1C063-F1
#
_cell.length_a   1.000
_cell.length_b   1.000
_cell.length_c   1.000
_cell.angle_alpha   90.00
_cell.angle_beta   90.00
_cell.angle_gamma   90.00
#
_symmetry.space_group_name_H-M   'P 1'
#
loop_
_entity.id
_entity.type
_entity.pdbx_description
1 polymer ?
#
loop_
_entity_poly.entity_id
_entity_poly.type
_entity_poly.pdbx_seq_one_letter_code
_entity_poly.pdbx_strand_id
1 'polypeptide(L)'
;MSHGIKMSQASGKIQAAPRRSAKSSSPFPGFQRPSASEVKQFHKLLARHFGERRPGKGKRNILDTVVGTILSQNTTNTNSHRAFSQLKKSFPTWDKVRTARPAAVQKVIRCGGLAPKKTKWIQAILKTLHKERGESSMEFLRKLNKEQVHQELERFQGVGKKTSAIINLFD
;
A
#
# COMPACT_ATOMS: atom_id res chain seq x y z
N MET A 1 -16.92 38.63 -41.28
CA MET A 1 -17.72 38.91 -40.07
C MET A 1 -17.40 37.83 -39.03
N SER A 2 -16.76 38.26 -37.96
CA SER A 2 -16.26 37.42 -36.86
C SER A 2 -17.40 36.97 -35.97
N HIS A 3 -17.56 35.66 -35.75
CA HIS A 3 -18.39 35.12 -34.67
C HIS A 3 -17.60 34.04 -33.93
N GLY A 4 -16.96 34.48 -32.85
CA GLY A 4 -16.15 33.65 -31.97
C GLY A 4 -16.99 32.68 -31.14
N ILE A 5 -16.55 31.43 -31.10
CA ILE A 5 -17.03 30.41 -30.17
C ILE A 5 -16.32 30.67 -28.83
N LYS A 6 -17.07 31.18 -27.84
CA LYS A 6 -16.60 31.35 -26.47
C LYS A 6 -16.37 29.97 -25.83
N MET A 7 -15.10 29.64 -25.59
CA MET A 7 -14.70 28.58 -24.67
C MET A 7 -15.03 29.04 -23.24
N SER A 8 -16.11 28.53 -22.65
CA SER A 8 -16.41 28.69 -21.23
C SER A 8 -15.54 27.72 -20.43
N GLN A 9 -14.57 28.27 -19.69
CA GLN A 9 -13.81 27.54 -18.68
C GLN A 9 -14.71 27.23 -17.48
N ALA A 10 -15.07 25.96 -17.30
CA ALA A 10 -15.60 25.47 -16.02
C ALA A 10 -14.44 24.91 -15.18
N SER A 11 -13.70 25.79 -14.52
CA SER A 11 -12.78 25.43 -13.43
C SER A 11 -13.59 25.06 -12.17
N GLY A 12 -14.20 23.87 -12.19
CA GLY A 12 -14.84 23.28 -11.03
C GLY A 12 -13.78 22.63 -10.13
N LYS A 13 -13.32 23.34 -9.10
CA LYS A 13 -12.61 22.71 -7.98
C LYS A 13 -13.53 21.65 -7.38
N ILE A 14 -13.20 20.37 -7.54
CA ILE A 14 -13.82 19.29 -6.76
C ILE A 14 -13.37 19.53 -5.31
N GLN A 15 -14.20 20.24 -4.55
CA GLN A 15 -13.99 20.38 -3.11
C GLN A 15 -14.23 19.00 -2.49
N ALA A 16 -13.15 18.41 -1.97
CA ALA A 16 -13.27 17.24 -1.12
C ALA A 16 -14.15 17.62 0.07
N ALA A 17 -15.22 16.85 0.28
CA ALA A 17 -16.11 17.03 1.42
C ALA A 17 -15.29 17.09 2.73
N PRO A 18 -15.64 17.99 3.67
CA PRO A 18 -14.91 18.11 4.93
C PRO A 18 -14.94 16.75 5.65
N ARG A 19 -13.76 16.18 5.89
CA ARG A 19 -13.64 14.98 6.74
C ARG A 19 -14.22 15.34 8.10
N ARG A 20 -15.31 14.67 8.50
CA ARG A 20 -15.84 14.71 9.87
C ARG A 20 -14.68 14.58 10.84
N SER A 21 -14.51 15.58 11.70
CA SER A 21 -13.58 15.51 12.82
C SER A 21 -13.86 14.23 13.59
N ALA A 22 -12.83 13.41 13.77
CA ALA A 22 -12.93 12.19 14.55
C ALA A 22 -13.21 12.57 16.00
N LYS A 23 -14.49 12.60 16.40
CA LYS A 23 -14.87 12.53 17.81
C LYS A 23 -14.27 11.22 18.35
N SER A 24 -13.60 11.32 19.50
CA SER A 24 -12.86 10.26 20.20
C SER A 24 -13.71 9.10 20.74
N SER A 25 -14.94 8.93 20.26
CA SER A 25 -15.81 7.82 20.64
C SER A 25 -15.59 6.65 19.68
N SER A 26 -15.38 5.45 20.25
CA SER A 26 -15.36 4.18 19.50
C SER A 26 -16.48 4.15 18.43
N PRO A 27 -16.22 3.65 17.21
CA PRO A 27 -17.27 3.46 16.20
C PRO A 27 -18.36 2.48 16.65
N PHE A 28 -18.14 1.76 17.76
CA PHE A 28 -19.09 0.85 18.38
C PHE A 28 -19.30 1.24 19.86
N PRO A 29 -20.07 2.30 20.15
CA PRO A 29 -20.19 2.85 21.50
C PRO A 29 -20.89 1.90 22.50
N GLY A 30 -21.75 0.99 22.01
CA GLY A 30 -22.41 -0.04 22.83
C GLY A 30 -21.59 -1.32 23.03
N PHE A 31 -20.42 -1.42 22.40
CA PHE A 31 -19.61 -2.64 22.40
C PHE A 31 -18.52 -2.54 23.49
N GLN A 32 -18.92 -2.84 24.74
CA GLN A 32 -18.04 -2.72 25.91
C GLN A 32 -17.00 -3.83 26.02
N ARG A 33 -17.08 -4.87 25.18
CA ARG A 33 -16.17 -6.03 25.19
C ARG A 33 -15.64 -6.37 23.78
N PRO A 34 -14.47 -7.01 23.67
CA PRO A 34 -13.56 -7.34 24.77
C PRO A 34 -12.94 -6.08 25.37
N SER A 35 -12.90 -6.04 26.70
CA SER A 35 -12.19 -5.02 27.46
C SER A 35 -10.68 -5.11 27.21
N ALA A 36 -9.94 -4.06 27.53
CA ALA A 36 -8.49 -4.05 27.33
C ALA A 36 -7.76 -5.19 28.07
N SER A 37 -8.26 -5.62 29.23
CA SER A 37 -7.70 -6.76 29.97
C SER A 37 -8.01 -8.10 29.30
N GLU A 38 -9.24 -8.29 28.81
CA GLU A 38 -9.63 -9.48 28.05
C GLU A 38 -8.81 -9.61 26.76
N VAL A 39 -8.59 -8.51 26.02
CA VAL A 39 -7.71 -8.49 24.84
C VAL A 39 -6.27 -8.90 25.20
N LYS A 40 -5.72 -8.37 26.30
CA LYS A 40 -4.37 -8.73 26.77
C LYS A 40 -4.28 -10.20 27.18
N GLN A 41 -5.28 -10.73 27.87
CA GLN A 41 -5.32 -12.13 28.27
C GLN A 41 -5.43 -13.05 27.05
N PHE A 42 -6.31 -12.72 26.11
CA PHE A 42 -6.46 -13.46 24.87
C PHE A 42 -5.18 -13.45 24.04
N HIS A 43 -4.52 -12.29 23.93
CA HIS A 43 -3.22 -12.18 23.27
C HIS A 43 -2.16 -13.10 23.91
N LYS A 44 -2.06 -13.13 25.24
CA LYS A 44 -1.13 -14.03 25.95
C LYS A 44 -1.41 -15.50 25.66
N LEU A 45 -2.68 -15.90 25.62
CA LEU A 45 -3.07 -17.27 25.29
C LEU A 45 -2.70 -17.64 23.85
N LEU A 46 -2.99 -16.77 22.89
CA LEU A 46 -2.58 -16.97 21.49
C LEU A 46 -1.06 -17.04 21.33
N ALA A 47 -0.32 -16.15 22.00
CA ALA A 47 1.14 -16.15 21.96
C ALA A 47 1.74 -17.42 22.59
N ARG A 48 1.15 -17.95 23.66
CA ARG A 48 1.57 -19.23 24.25
C ARG A 48 1.34 -20.41 23.31
N HIS A 49 0.24 -20.40 22.55
CA HIS A 49 -0.12 -21.52 21.69
C HIS A 49 0.58 -21.49 20.32
N PHE A 50 0.63 -20.32 19.67
CA PHE A 50 1.17 -20.14 18.32
C PHE A 50 2.61 -19.58 18.29
N GLY A 51 3.19 -19.29 19.45
CA GLY A 51 4.43 -18.56 19.59
C GLY A 51 4.24 -17.04 19.50
N GLU A 52 5.15 -16.31 20.15
CA GLU A 52 5.11 -14.86 20.14
C GLU A 52 5.57 -14.31 18.78
N ARG A 53 4.68 -13.61 18.09
CA ARG A 53 5.04 -12.94 16.82
C ARG A 53 5.79 -11.66 17.12
N ARG A 54 7.11 -11.70 16.91
CA ARG A 54 7.95 -10.52 16.91
C ARG A 54 8.10 -10.00 15.48
N PRO A 55 8.03 -8.68 15.25
CA PRO A 55 8.44 -8.11 13.98
C PRO A 55 9.85 -8.61 13.63
N GLY A 56 10.08 -8.92 12.35
CA GLY A 56 11.40 -9.33 11.90
C GLY A 56 12.43 -8.25 12.23
N LYS A 57 13.65 -8.65 12.62
CA LYS A 57 14.75 -7.71 12.82
C LYS A 57 15.23 -7.20 11.45
N GLY A 58 15.30 -5.89 11.28
CA GLY A 58 15.91 -5.24 10.12
C GLY A 58 14.98 -4.28 9.37
N LYS A 59 15.55 -3.16 8.90
CA LYS A 59 14.83 -2.18 8.08
C LYS A 59 14.54 -2.79 6.71
N ARG A 60 13.26 -3.00 6.38
CA ARG A 60 12.87 -3.37 5.01
C ARG A 60 12.76 -2.11 4.17
N ASN A 61 13.10 -2.21 2.90
CA ASN A 61 12.80 -1.15 1.95
C ASN A 61 11.28 -0.94 1.90
N ILE A 62 10.82 0.31 1.99
CA ILE A 62 9.38 0.60 2.10
C ILE A 62 8.64 0.12 0.85
N LEU A 63 9.25 0.27 -0.32
CA LEU A 63 8.66 -0.16 -1.58
C LEU A 63 8.59 -1.68 -1.69
N ASP A 64 9.58 -2.40 -1.15
CA ASP A 64 9.52 -3.87 -1.01
C ASP A 64 8.29 -4.29 -0.19
N THR A 65 8.00 -3.61 0.93
CA THR A 65 6.81 -3.86 1.76
C THR A 65 5.50 -3.56 1.02
N VAL A 66 5.43 -2.41 0.33
CA VAL A 66 4.25 -2.02 -0.48
C VAL A 66 3.98 -3.04 -1.57
N VAL A 67 4.99 -3.39 -2.37
CA VAL A 67 4.85 -4.34 -3.47
C VAL A 67 4.55 -5.74 -2.95
N GLY A 68 5.21 -6.20 -1.89
CA GLY A 68 4.90 -7.47 -1.23
C GLY A 68 3.44 -7.55 -0.76
N THR A 69 2.91 -6.44 -0.24
CA THR A 69 1.50 -6.36 0.18
C THR A 69 0.53 -6.36 -1.01
N ILE A 70 0.88 -5.73 -2.13
CA ILE A 70 0.09 -5.84 -3.37
C ILE A 70 0.08 -7.28 -3.89
N LEU A 71 1.23 -7.96 -3.84
CA LEU A 71 1.37 -9.34 -4.30
C LEU A 71 0.63 -10.35 -3.41
N SER A 72 0.45 -10.07 -2.12
CA SER A 72 -0.28 -10.94 -1.18
C SER A 72 -1.81 -10.89 -1.30
N GLN A 73 -2.36 -9.90 -2.02
CA GLN A 73 -3.80 -9.79 -2.20
C GLN A 73 -4.35 -10.99 -2.99
N ASN A 74 -5.40 -11.63 -2.47
CA ASN A 74 -6.11 -12.74 -3.11
C ASN A 74 -5.20 -13.92 -3.53
N THR A 75 -4.24 -14.28 -2.69
CA THR A 75 -3.36 -15.44 -2.91
C THR A 75 -2.83 -15.99 -1.59
N THR A 76 -2.09 -17.09 -1.64
CA THR A 76 -1.46 -17.71 -0.46
C THR A 76 -0.12 -17.05 -0.14
N ASN A 77 0.33 -17.15 1.12
CA ASN A 77 1.65 -16.65 1.54
C ASN A 77 2.79 -17.26 0.71
N THR A 78 2.70 -18.56 0.40
CA THR A 78 3.69 -19.26 -0.43
C THR A 78 3.78 -18.63 -1.82
N ASN A 79 2.64 -18.35 -2.44
CA ASN A 79 2.59 -17.76 -3.78
C ASN A 79 3.03 -16.29 -3.79
N SER A 80 2.66 -15.50 -2.78
CA SER A 80 3.07 -14.10 -2.70
C SER A 80 4.58 -13.97 -2.47
N HIS A 81 5.16 -14.77 -1.57
CA HIS A 81 6.61 -14.82 -1.36
C HIS A 81 7.35 -15.29 -2.63
N ARG A 82 6.86 -16.33 -3.30
CA ARG A 82 7.44 -16.80 -4.55
C ARG A 82 7.39 -15.72 -5.64
N ALA A 83 6.25 -15.05 -5.81
CA ALA A 83 6.09 -13.98 -6.79
C ALA A 83 7.05 -12.81 -6.50
N PHE A 84 7.17 -12.40 -5.24
CA PHE A 84 8.09 -11.32 -4.84
C PHE A 84 9.56 -11.69 -5.08
N SER A 85 9.97 -12.90 -4.68
CA SER A 85 11.34 -13.40 -4.89
C SER A 85 11.68 -13.47 -6.39
N GLN A 86 10.78 -14.01 -7.21
CA GLN A 86 10.96 -14.05 -8.67
C GLN A 86 11.04 -12.64 -9.27
N LEU A 87 10.20 -11.71 -8.80
CA LEU A 87 10.22 -10.33 -9.25
C LEU A 87 11.58 -9.66 -8.97
N LYS A 88 12.11 -9.76 -7.75
CA LYS A 88 13.41 -9.19 -7.38
C LYS A 88 14.58 -9.86 -8.12
N LYS A 89 14.49 -11.17 -8.38
CA LYS A 89 15.50 -11.90 -9.15
C LYS A 89 15.52 -11.46 -10.62
N SER A 90 14.36 -11.32 -11.25
CA SER A 90 14.24 -10.90 -12.66
C SER A 90 14.47 -9.40 -12.86
N PHE A 91 14.12 -8.58 -11.88
CA PHE A 91 14.27 -7.13 -11.90
C PHE A 91 14.93 -6.65 -10.61
N PRO A 92 16.28 -6.60 -10.58
CA PRO A 92 17.03 -6.26 -9.37
C PRO A 92 16.72 -4.87 -8.78
N THR A 93 16.26 -3.93 -9.62
CA THR A 93 15.88 -2.57 -9.20
C THR A 93 14.43 -2.28 -9.55
N TRP A 94 13.83 -1.38 -8.77
CA TRP A 94 12.46 -0.94 -9.01
C TRP A 94 12.30 -0.15 -10.32
N ASP A 95 13.33 0.56 -10.76
CA ASP A 95 13.34 1.18 -12.09
C ASP A 95 13.26 0.15 -13.22
N LYS A 96 13.92 -1.01 -13.09
CA LYS A 96 13.76 -2.09 -14.07
C LYS A 96 12.33 -2.62 -14.12
N VAL A 97 11.62 -2.70 -12.99
CA VAL A 97 10.19 -3.04 -12.97
C VAL A 97 9.35 -1.94 -13.62
N ARG A 98 9.66 -0.67 -13.36
CA ARG A 98 8.94 0.50 -13.90
C ARG A 98 9.00 0.58 -15.43
N THR A 99 10.17 0.29 -16.01
CA THR A 99 10.42 0.41 -17.46
C THR A 99 10.17 -0.89 -18.23
N ALA A 100 10.08 -2.04 -17.54
CA ALA A 100 9.78 -3.31 -18.17
C ALA A 100 8.43 -3.31 -18.89
N ARG A 101 8.35 -4.10 -19.98
CA ARG A 101 7.07 -4.38 -20.65
C ARG A 101 6.11 -5.04 -19.64
N PRO A 102 4.84 -4.61 -19.54
CA PRO A 102 3.90 -5.17 -18.57
C PRO A 102 3.79 -6.70 -18.65
N ALA A 103 3.80 -7.27 -19.86
CA ALA A 103 3.75 -8.72 -20.09
C ALA A 103 4.93 -9.47 -19.44
N ALA A 104 6.14 -8.88 -19.41
CA ALA A 104 7.31 -9.49 -18.79
C ALA A 104 7.13 -9.57 -17.26
N VAL A 105 6.66 -8.48 -16.64
CA VAL A 105 6.37 -8.45 -15.20
C VAL A 105 5.24 -9.42 -14.86
N GLN A 106 4.16 -9.42 -15.65
CA GLN A 106 3.02 -10.35 -15.47
C GLN A 106 3.45 -11.81 -15.51
N LYS A 107 4.33 -12.19 -16.45
CA LYS A 107 4.87 -13.55 -16.56
C LYS A 107 5.61 -13.95 -15.29
N VAL A 108 6.44 -13.05 -14.74
CA VAL A 108 7.22 -13.30 -13.53
C VAL A 108 6.35 -13.46 -12.30
N ILE A 109 5.31 -12.63 -12.13
CA ILE A 109 4.44 -12.68 -10.94
C ILE A 109 3.20 -13.57 -11.11
N ARG A 110 3.11 -14.35 -12.19
CA ARG A 110 1.91 -15.13 -12.56
C ARG A 110 1.43 -16.04 -11.42
N CYS A 111 2.36 -16.64 -10.67
CA CYS A 111 2.03 -17.52 -9.53
C CYS A 111 1.26 -16.81 -8.41
N GLY A 112 1.38 -15.49 -8.28
CA GLY A 112 0.67 -14.69 -7.28
C GLY A 112 -0.81 -14.42 -7.60
N GLY A 113 -1.30 -14.79 -8.79
CA GLY A 113 -2.68 -14.51 -9.22
C GLY A 113 -2.95 -13.03 -9.51
N LEU A 114 -3.97 -12.74 -10.33
CA LEU A 114 -4.35 -11.37 -10.75
C LEU A 114 -3.17 -10.55 -11.34
N ALA A 115 -2.21 -11.23 -11.99
CA ALA A 115 -0.97 -10.62 -12.47
C ALA A 115 -1.18 -9.36 -13.34
N PRO A 116 -2.12 -9.32 -14.31
CA PRO A 116 -2.36 -8.10 -15.08
C PRO A 116 -2.72 -6.89 -14.22
N LYS A 117 -3.61 -7.09 -13.24
CA LYS A 117 -4.08 -6.03 -12.33
C LYS A 117 -2.95 -5.57 -11.40
N LYS A 118 -2.23 -6.51 -10.79
CA LYS A 118 -1.12 -6.23 -9.86
C LYS A 118 0.04 -5.53 -10.57
N THR A 119 0.42 -5.98 -11.77
CA THR A 119 1.43 -5.30 -12.60
C THR A 119 1.04 -3.86 -12.91
N LYS A 120 -0.22 -3.61 -13.31
CA LYS A 120 -0.71 -2.27 -13.59
C LYS A 120 -0.54 -1.35 -12.38
N TRP A 121 -0.93 -1.80 -11.20
CA TRP A 121 -0.81 -1.02 -9.96
C TRP A 121 0.65 -0.76 -9.58
N ILE A 122 1.49 -1.80 -9.55
CA ILE A 122 2.92 -1.66 -9.21
C ILE A 122 3.59 -0.67 -10.16
N GLN A 123 3.44 -0.83 -11.47
CA GLN A 123 4.08 0.07 -12.43
C GLN A 123 3.50 1.50 -12.38
N ALA A 124 2.22 1.68 -12.08
CA ALA A 124 1.64 3.01 -11.89
C ALA A 124 2.28 3.73 -10.69
N ILE A 125 2.41 3.05 -9.55
CA ILE A 125 3.09 3.59 -8.36
C ILE A 125 4.51 4.03 -8.70
N LEU A 126 5.29 3.13 -9.32
CA LEU A 126 6.68 3.40 -9.67
C LEU A 126 6.82 4.58 -10.64
N LYS A 127 5.95 4.67 -11.64
CA LYS A 127 5.94 5.78 -12.60
C LYS A 127 5.62 7.12 -11.91
N THR A 128 4.67 7.14 -11.00
CA THR A 128 4.33 8.35 -10.23
C THR A 128 5.50 8.78 -9.35
N LEU A 129 6.11 7.86 -8.60
CA LEU A 129 7.28 8.17 -7.76
C LEU A 129 8.42 8.77 -8.59
N HIS A 130 8.77 8.12 -9.70
CA HIS A 130 9.85 8.59 -10.56
C HIS A 130 9.52 9.94 -11.21
N LYS A 131 8.26 10.17 -11.62
CA LYS A 131 7.82 11.45 -12.17
C LYS A 131 7.93 12.59 -11.16
N GLU A 132 7.56 12.34 -9.90
CA GLU A 132 7.49 13.39 -8.88
C GLU A 132 8.83 13.63 -8.16
N ARG A 133 9.70 12.62 -8.09
CA ARG A 133 10.93 12.65 -7.28
C ARG A 133 12.21 12.32 -8.03
N GLY A 134 12.13 11.90 -9.29
CA GLY A 134 13.28 11.46 -10.08
C GLY A 134 13.79 10.05 -9.73
N GLU A 135 13.18 9.36 -8.76
CA GLU A 135 13.58 8.02 -8.33
C GLU A 135 12.38 7.11 -8.03
N SER A 136 12.55 5.80 -8.23
CA SER A 136 11.56 4.78 -7.85
C SER A 136 11.74 4.38 -6.37
N SER A 137 11.57 5.32 -5.45
CA SER A 137 11.80 5.15 -4.00
C SER A 137 10.66 5.73 -3.15
N MET A 138 10.41 5.09 -2.00
CA MET A 138 9.48 5.58 -0.96
C MET A 138 10.18 5.87 0.37
N GLU A 139 11.52 5.87 0.42
CA GLU A 139 12.26 6.06 1.69
C GLU A 139 12.05 7.46 2.31
N PHE A 140 11.59 8.45 1.52
CA PHE A 140 11.18 9.76 2.03
C PHE A 140 10.03 9.67 3.07
N LEU A 141 9.22 8.61 3.03
CA LEU A 141 8.12 8.39 3.97
C LEU A 141 8.61 8.27 5.41
N ARG A 142 9.86 7.87 5.65
CA ARG A 142 10.44 7.77 7.01
C ARG A 142 10.53 9.09 7.75
N LYS A 143 10.48 10.21 7.02
CA LYS A 143 10.54 11.57 7.59
C LYS A 143 9.16 12.13 7.89
N LEU A 144 8.10 11.42 7.52
CA LEU A 144 6.71 11.88 7.66
C LEU A 144 6.09 11.32 8.94
N ASN A 145 5.07 12.00 9.45
CA ASN A 145 4.24 11.45 10.53
C ASN A 145 3.27 10.39 9.99
N LYS A 146 2.61 9.64 10.89
CA LYS A 146 1.74 8.52 10.53
C LYS A 146 0.61 8.94 9.60
N GLU A 147 -0.02 10.07 9.88
CA GLU A 147 -1.14 10.61 9.12
C GLU A 147 -0.72 10.94 7.68
N GLN A 148 0.45 11.57 7.52
CA GLN A 148 1.05 11.88 6.22
C GLN A 148 1.42 10.61 5.44
N VAL A 149 2.00 9.60 6.11
CA VAL A 149 2.30 8.31 5.48
C VAL A 149 1.02 7.65 4.96
N HIS A 150 -0.05 7.62 5.77
CA HIS A 150 -1.34 7.10 5.33
C HIS A 150 -1.89 7.84 4.13
N GLN A 151 -1.89 9.18 4.17
CA GLN A 151 -2.38 10.02 3.07
C GLN A 151 -1.60 9.77 1.78
N GLU A 152 -0.28 9.67 1.87
CA GLU A 152 0.59 9.45 0.73
C GLU A 152 0.41 8.05 0.12
N LEU A 153 0.26 7.02 0.95
CA LEU A 153 0.06 5.65 0.48
C LEU A 153 -1.34 5.43 -0.12
N GLU A 154 -2.37 6.00 0.49
CA GLU A 154 -3.77 5.81 0.08
C GLU A 154 -4.14 6.47 -1.24
N ARG A 155 -3.30 7.38 -1.76
CA ARG A 155 -3.50 7.95 -3.11
C ARG A 155 -3.24 6.92 -4.22
N PHE A 156 -2.51 5.86 -3.91
CA PHE A 156 -2.14 4.85 -4.90
C PHE A 156 -3.21 3.77 -5.06
N GLN A 157 -3.62 3.53 -6.30
CA GLN A 157 -4.56 2.46 -6.61
C GLN A 157 -3.96 1.08 -6.24
N GLY A 158 -4.72 0.28 -5.49
CA GLY A 158 -4.27 -1.01 -4.95
C GLY A 158 -3.70 -0.93 -3.53
N VAL A 159 -3.58 0.28 -2.96
CA VAL A 159 -3.16 0.54 -1.57
C VAL A 159 -4.33 1.18 -0.82
N GLY A 160 -5.07 0.38 -0.06
CA GLY A 160 -6.19 0.85 0.76
C GLY A 160 -5.80 1.01 2.24
N LYS A 161 -6.76 1.43 3.08
CA LYS A 161 -6.58 1.64 4.53
C LYS A 161 -5.94 0.46 5.27
N LYS A 162 -6.25 -0.78 4.85
CA LYS A 162 -5.64 -1.99 5.40
C LYS A 162 -4.17 -2.13 5.00
N THR A 163 -3.85 -1.81 3.75
CA THR A 163 -2.50 -1.85 3.19
C THR A 163 -1.62 -0.76 3.80
N SER A 164 -2.16 0.45 3.98
CA SER A 164 -1.43 1.55 4.61
C SER A 164 -1.11 1.25 6.09
N ALA A 165 -2.03 0.61 6.82
CA ALA A 165 -1.81 0.18 8.20
C ALA A 165 -0.69 -0.88 8.36
N ILE A 166 -0.51 -1.76 7.36
CA ILE A 166 0.56 -2.77 7.37
C ILE A 166 1.95 -2.10 7.37
N ILE A 167 2.12 -1.01 6.63
CA ILE A 167 3.42 -0.35 6.50
C ILE A 167 3.83 0.31 7.84
N ASN A 168 2.87 0.85 8.60
CA ASN A 168 3.11 1.38 9.96
C ASN A 168 3.37 0.30 11.03
N LEU A 169 3.11 -0.99 10.74
CA LEU A 169 3.31 -2.09 11.69
C LEU A 169 4.72 -2.69 11.61
N PHE A 170 5.46 -2.42 10.53
CA PHE A 170 6.70 -3.13 10.21
C PHE A 170 7.93 -2.21 10.01
N ASP A 171 7.83 -0.92 10.34
CA ASP A 171 8.94 0.05 10.32
C ASP A 171 8.91 0.98 11.54
#